data_AF-A0A2R6N3B5-F1
#
_entry.id   AF-A0A2R6N3B5-F1
#
_cell.length_a   1.000
_cell.length_b   1.000
_cell.length_c   1.000
_cell.angle_alpha   90.00
_cell.angle_beta   90.00
_cell.angle_gamma   90.00
#
_symmetry.space_group_name_H-M   'P 1'
#
loop_
_entity.id
_entity.type
_entity.pdbx_description
1 polymer ?
#
loop_
_entity_poly.entity_id
_entity_poly.type
_entity_poly.pdbx_seq_one_letter_code
_entity_poly.pdbx_strand_id
1 'polypeptide(L)'
;MVDLPWRGEEADEAGSVPDDGADGEPIVTCQFQDGTLRVYNDVIDIDRSSRSKFEDKEIPLSEVRGVTYSKRLVISYIQIDQVGAETDTASRLSTPVDENTLHLGRGKRSCAKRARDAIRARLE
;
A
#
# COMPACT_ATOMS: atom_id res chain seq x y z
N MET A 1 -21.85 3.83 43.69
CA MET A 1 -22.56 4.29 42.49
C MET A 1 -21.61 5.25 41.81
N VAL A 2 -20.92 4.80 40.77
CA VAL A 2 -19.90 5.57 40.05
C VAL A 2 -20.33 5.65 38.59
N ASP A 3 -20.44 6.88 38.11
CA ASP A 3 -20.88 7.28 36.77
C ASP A 3 -19.72 7.08 35.78
N LEU A 4 -19.93 6.28 34.74
CA LEU A 4 -18.93 5.96 33.72
C LEU A 4 -19.32 6.70 32.41
N PRO A 5 -18.54 7.71 31.98
CA PRO A 5 -18.86 8.49 30.79
C PRO A 5 -18.26 7.84 29.54
N TRP A 6 -18.89 6.77 29.06
CA TRP A 6 -18.54 6.16 27.78
C TRP A 6 -19.83 5.74 27.09
N ARG A 7 -20.55 6.76 26.64
CA ARG A 7 -21.67 6.69 25.71
C ARG A 7 -21.13 7.03 24.33
N GLY A 8 -21.36 6.16 23.36
CA GLY A 8 -21.04 6.34 21.94
C GLY A 8 -20.77 4.97 21.32
N GLU A 9 -21.82 4.27 20.89
CA GLU A 9 -22.32 4.25 19.51
C GLU A 9 -21.38 3.53 18.54
N GLU A 10 -21.97 2.62 17.78
CA GLU A 10 -21.37 1.79 16.74
C GLU A 10 -20.67 2.66 15.70
N ALA A 11 -19.38 2.39 15.45
CA ALA A 11 -18.72 2.72 14.19
C ALA A 11 -17.56 1.76 13.98
N ASP A 12 -17.71 0.89 12.99
CA ASP A 12 -16.64 0.35 12.16
C ASP A 12 -15.82 1.52 11.57
N GLU A 13 -14.95 2.13 12.37
CA GLU A 13 -14.02 3.17 11.94
C GLU A 13 -12.62 2.57 11.89
N ALA A 14 -12.22 2.25 10.66
CA ALA A 14 -10.83 2.03 10.32
C ALA A 14 -10.02 3.19 10.91
N GLY A 15 -9.09 2.90 11.82
CA GLY A 15 -8.25 3.90 12.46
C GLY A 15 -7.54 4.76 11.41
N SER A 16 -8.08 5.94 11.17
CA SER A 16 -7.44 7.02 10.41
C SER A 16 -6.39 7.64 11.32
N VAL A 17 -5.17 7.14 11.21
CA VAL A 17 -3.98 7.89 11.62
C VAL A 17 -3.85 9.11 10.71
N PRO A 18 -3.58 10.32 11.23
CA PRO A 18 -3.35 11.47 10.37
C PRO A 18 -2.03 11.25 9.62
N ASP A 19 -2.17 11.02 8.33
CA ASP A 19 -1.06 10.83 7.38
C ASP A 19 -0.69 12.20 6.81
N ASP A 20 0.25 12.87 7.47
CA ASP A 20 0.83 14.13 7.01
C ASP A 20 1.86 13.81 5.90
N GLY A 21 1.36 13.29 4.77
CA GLY A 21 2.21 12.67 3.73
C GLY A 21 1.82 12.96 2.28
N ALA A 22 0.67 13.56 2.00
CA ALA A 22 0.36 14.13 0.68
C ALA A 22 -0.85 15.06 0.82
N ASP A 23 -0.85 16.23 0.19
CA ASP A 23 -1.99 17.15 0.18
C ASP A 23 -3.21 16.53 -0.56
N GLY A 24 -4.03 15.73 0.12
CA GLY A 24 -5.29 15.20 -0.44
C GLY A 24 -5.86 13.97 0.24
N GLU A 25 -7.09 13.60 -0.16
CA GLU A 25 -7.70 12.34 0.27
C GLU A 25 -7.24 11.18 -0.64
N PRO A 26 -6.70 10.08 -0.09
CA PRO A 26 -6.22 8.96 -0.88
C PRO A 26 -7.38 8.23 -1.57
N ILE A 27 -7.26 7.96 -2.87
CA ILE A 27 -8.28 7.22 -3.65
C ILE A 27 -8.36 5.76 -3.19
N VAL A 28 -7.19 5.19 -2.88
CA VAL A 28 -7.09 3.84 -2.34
C VAL A 28 -6.09 3.82 -1.21
N THR A 29 -6.56 3.46 -0.02
CA THR A 29 -5.71 3.12 1.11
C THR A 29 -5.75 1.63 1.33
N CYS A 30 -4.59 0.99 1.24
CA CYS A 30 -4.44 -0.44 1.44
C CYS A 30 -3.36 -0.73 2.45
N GLN A 31 -3.70 -1.53 3.44
CA GLN A 31 -2.77 -1.89 4.50
C GLN A 31 -2.08 -3.22 4.12
N PHE A 32 -0.77 -3.32 4.27
CA PHE A 32 0.09 -4.44 3.85
C PHE A 32 0.72 -5.12 5.07
N GLN A 33 1.58 -6.12 4.86
CA GLN A 33 2.28 -6.78 5.98
C GLN A 33 3.24 -5.83 6.71
N ASP A 34 3.91 -4.96 5.96
CA ASP A 34 5.01 -4.14 6.47
C ASP A 34 4.69 -2.64 6.44
N GLY A 35 3.45 -2.24 6.17
CA GLY A 35 3.10 -0.83 5.98
C GLY A 35 1.70 -0.57 5.41
N THR A 36 1.48 0.63 4.90
CA THR A 36 0.28 1.09 4.21
C THR A 36 0.65 1.71 2.85
N LEU A 37 -0.06 1.32 1.79
CA LEU A 37 0.01 1.96 0.48
C LEU A 37 -1.16 2.92 0.36
N ARG A 38 -0.88 4.16 0.00
CA ARG A 38 -1.88 5.16 -0.33
C ARG A 38 -1.67 5.60 -1.77
N VAL A 39 -2.73 5.53 -2.56
CA VAL A 39 -2.70 5.95 -3.96
C VAL A 39 -3.44 7.28 -4.07
N TYR A 40 -2.71 8.33 -4.42
CA TYR A 40 -3.23 9.65 -4.72
C TYR A 40 -3.39 9.86 -6.23
N ASN A 41 -3.80 11.05 -6.65
CA ASN A 41 -3.97 11.34 -8.09
C ASN A 41 -2.66 11.44 -8.84
N ASP A 42 -1.61 11.95 -8.19
CA ASP A 42 -0.32 12.24 -8.81
C ASP A 42 0.86 11.54 -8.10
N VAL A 43 0.63 10.93 -6.95
CA VAL A 43 1.67 10.29 -6.12
C VAL A 43 1.16 8.98 -5.52
N ILE A 44 2.08 8.03 -5.34
CA ILE A 44 1.88 6.82 -4.55
C ILE A 44 2.73 6.97 -3.30
N ASP A 45 2.08 6.93 -2.14
CA ASP A 45 2.75 6.94 -0.85
C ASP A 45 2.82 5.51 -0.30
N ILE A 46 3.98 5.17 0.23
CA ILE A 46 4.30 3.91 0.86
C ILE A 46 4.79 4.21 2.26
N ASP A 47 3.86 4.24 3.22
CA ASP A 47 4.17 4.25 4.63
C ASP A 47 4.58 2.85 5.06
N ARG A 48 5.70 2.72 5.76
CA ARG A 48 6.25 1.47 6.24
C ARG A 48 6.36 1.49 7.76
N SER A 49 5.96 0.39 8.36
CA SER A 49 6.14 0.21 9.81
C SER A 49 7.63 0.19 10.16
N SER A 50 7.98 0.58 11.39
CA SER A 50 9.37 0.57 11.89
C SER A 50 10.02 -0.82 11.94
N ARG A 51 9.27 -1.89 11.61
CA ARG A 51 9.77 -3.27 11.46
C ARG A 51 10.25 -3.59 10.04
N SER A 52 9.93 -2.73 9.07
CA SER A 52 10.38 -2.84 7.70
C SER A 52 11.88 -2.56 7.61
N LYS A 53 12.55 -3.21 6.64
CA LYS A 53 13.95 -2.92 6.30
C LYS A 53 14.13 -1.68 5.43
N PHE A 54 13.04 -1.16 4.91
CA PHE A 54 13.00 -0.02 4.00
C PHE A 54 12.21 1.10 4.65
N GLU A 55 12.61 2.34 4.33
CA GLU A 55 11.97 3.57 4.80
C GLU A 55 10.66 3.84 4.04
N ASP A 56 9.93 4.83 4.55
CA ASP A 56 8.76 5.40 3.88
C ASP A 56 9.17 5.97 2.53
N LYS A 57 8.28 5.86 1.53
CA LYS A 57 8.61 6.22 0.16
C LYS A 57 7.42 6.80 -0.58
N GLU A 58 7.61 7.99 -1.12
CA GLU A 58 6.70 8.61 -2.07
C GLU A 58 7.22 8.43 -3.50
N ILE A 59 6.35 7.97 -4.40
CA ILE A 59 6.65 7.73 -5.81
C ILE A 59 5.67 8.55 -6.64
N PRO A 60 6.13 9.61 -7.34
CA PRO A 60 5.30 10.33 -8.29
C PRO A 60 4.77 9.38 -9.37
N LEU A 61 3.49 9.45 -9.69
CA LEU A 61 2.89 8.62 -10.75
C LEU A 61 3.53 8.85 -12.12
N SER A 62 4.06 10.06 -12.36
CA SER A 62 4.88 10.37 -13.55
C SER A 62 6.14 9.51 -13.67
N GLU A 63 6.66 9.00 -12.56
CA GLU A 63 7.79 8.07 -12.52
C GLU A 63 7.34 6.60 -12.51
N VAL A 64 6.05 6.31 -12.45
CA VAL A 64 5.55 4.94 -12.45
C VAL A 64 5.36 4.46 -13.89
N ARG A 65 6.04 3.38 -14.27
CA ARG A 65 5.87 2.72 -15.57
C ARG A 65 4.75 1.69 -15.57
N GLY A 66 4.49 1.11 -14.41
CA GLY A 66 3.53 0.03 -14.30
C GLY A 66 3.41 -0.49 -12.89
N VAL A 67 2.38 -1.31 -12.69
CA VAL A 67 2.14 -1.99 -11.42
C VAL A 67 1.81 -3.46 -11.69
N THR A 68 2.51 -4.34 -10.99
CA THR A 68 2.35 -5.78 -11.11
C THR A 68 1.75 -6.34 -9.82
N TYR A 69 0.63 -7.05 -9.93
CA TYR A 69 0.07 -7.82 -8.82
C TYR A 69 0.26 -9.30 -9.07
N SER A 70 0.93 -9.97 -8.13
CA SER A 70 1.16 -11.41 -8.17
C SER A 70 0.52 -12.12 -6.99
N LYS A 71 -0.33 -13.09 -7.30
CA LYS A 71 -1.00 -13.95 -6.31
C LYS A 71 -0.28 -15.31 -6.26
N ARG A 72 0.51 -15.57 -5.20
CA ARG A 72 0.96 -16.94 -4.88
C ARG A 72 0.05 -17.58 -3.84
N LEU A 73 0.16 -18.91 -3.72
CA LEU A 73 -0.61 -19.76 -2.81
C LEU A 73 -0.52 -19.29 -1.35
N VAL A 74 0.68 -18.87 -0.92
CA VAL A 74 0.96 -18.49 0.47
C VAL A 74 1.01 -16.98 0.65
N ILE A 75 1.75 -16.27 -0.21
CA ILE A 75 2.00 -14.83 -0.12
C ILE A 75 1.59 -14.17 -1.43
N SER A 76 0.92 -13.02 -1.37
CA SER A 76 0.67 -12.19 -2.56
C SER A 76 1.50 -10.92 -2.44
N TYR A 77 1.84 -10.26 -3.55
CA TYR A 77 2.56 -8.99 -3.51
C TYR A 77 2.11 -8.08 -4.64
N ILE A 78 2.27 -6.77 -4.42
CA ILE A 78 2.19 -5.74 -5.43
C ILE A 78 3.59 -5.15 -5.61
N GLN A 79 3.98 -4.92 -6.85
CA GLN A 79 5.29 -4.39 -7.21
C GLN A 79 5.08 -3.20 -8.14
N ILE A 80 5.65 -2.07 -7.77
CA ILE A 80 5.56 -0.81 -8.52
C ILE A 80 6.84 -0.68 -9.37
N ASP A 81 6.69 -0.57 -10.68
CA ASP A 81 7.79 -0.34 -11.60
C ASP A 81 8.02 1.18 -11.68
N GLN A 82 9.12 1.66 -11.08
CA GLN A 82 9.48 3.08 -11.07
C GLN A 82 10.64 3.34 -12.04
N VAL A 83 10.56 4.43 -12.80
CA VAL A 83 11.63 4.92 -13.67
C VAL A 83 12.87 5.19 -12.82
N GLY A 84 14.00 4.57 -13.19
CA GLY A 84 15.28 4.82 -12.52
C GLY A 84 15.48 4.08 -11.19
N ALA A 85 14.49 3.32 -10.72
CA ALA A 85 14.65 2.41 -9.57
C ALA A 85 14.91 0.98 -10.05
N GLU A 86 15.93 0.33 -9.50
CA GLU A 86 16.12 -1.11 -9.68
C GLU A 86 14.99 -1.85 -8.94
N THR A 87 14.19 -2.61 -9.69
CA THR A 87 13.13 -3.44 -9.12
C THR A 87 13.60 -4.90 -9.18
N ASP A 88 13.70 -5.62 -8.05
CA ASP A 88 14.03 -7.04 -8.12
C ASP A 88 12.97 -7.74 -8.96
N THR A 89 13.41 -8.38 -10.03
CA THR A 89 12.48 -9.11 -10.87
C THR A 89 12.11 -10.39 -10.16
N ALA A 90 10.80 -10.63 -10.00
CA ALA A 90 10.31 -11.87 -9.40
C ALA A 90 10.87 -13.11 -10.10
N SER A 91 11.79 -13.82 -9.44
CA SER A 91 12.32 -15.08 -9.95
C SER A 91 11.38 -16.24 -9.62
N ARG A 92 11.47 -17.34 -10.40
CA ARG A 92 10.62 -18.55 -10.26
C ARG A 92 10.62 -19.15 -8.85
N LEU A 93 11.67 -18.90 -8.05
CA LEU A 93 11.91 -19.49 -6.74
C LEU A 93 11.84 -18.49 -5.57
N SER A 94 11.98 -17.18 -5.80
CA SER A 94 11.94 -16.15 -4.75
C SER A 94 10.85 -15.11 -5.00
N THR A 95 10.30 -14.56 -3.92
CA THR A 95 9.51 -13.33 -3.99
C THR A 95 10.47 -12.14 -4.04
N PRO A 96 10.24 -11.15 -4.91
CA PRO A 96 11.04 -9.93 -4.92
C PRO A 96 10.84 -9.19 -3.60
N VAL A 97 11.90 -8.55 -3.09
CA VAL A 97 11.87 -7.82 -1.82
C VAL A 97 12.66 -6.53 -2.00
N ASP A 98 11.94 -5.43 -2.25
CA ASP A 98 12.49 -4.12 -2.59
C ASP A 98 11.70 -2.99 -1.93
N GLU A 99 12.22 -1.78 -2.07
CA GLU A 99 11.55 -0.52 -1.76
C GLU A 99 10.21 -0.35 -2.49
N ASN A 100 10.06 -0.97 -3.67
CA ASN A 100 8.86 -0.85 -4.49
C ASN A 100 7.94 -2.09 -4.42
N THR A 101 8.26 -3.06 -3.55
CA THR A 101 7.51 -4.30 -3.42
C THR A 101 6.82 -4.38 -2.05
N LEU A 102 5.49 -4.54 -2.06
CA LEU A 102 4.67 -4.66 -0.86
C LEU A 102 3.97 -6.02 -0.77
N HIS A 103 4.21 -6.70 0.35
CA HIS A 103 3.69 -8.04 0.62
C HIS A 103 2.33 -8.01 1.32
N LEU A 104 1.47 -8.94 0.91
CA LEU A 104 0.08 -9.03 1.31
C LEU A 104 -0.20 -10.35 2.03
N GLY A 105 -0.84 -10.22 3.18
CA GLY A 105 -1.52 -11.34 3.85
C GLY A 105 -2.74 -11.83 3.05
N ARG A 106 -3.17 -13.07 3.31
CA ARG A 106 -4.26 -13.74 2.57
C ARG A 106 -5.58 -12.95 2.53
N GLY A 107 -5.88 -12.12 3.54
CA GLY A 107 -7.12 -11.35 3.64
C GLY A 107 -7.15 -10.03 2.87
N LYS A 108 -6.00 -9.52 2.39
CA LYS A 108 -5.90 -8.16 1.83
C LYS A 108 -5.79 -8.12 0.29
N ARG A 109 -6.13 -9.24 -0.36
CA ARG A 109 -6.04 -9.42 -1.82
C ARG A 109 -6.98 -8.52 -2.63
N SER A 110 -8.19 -8.28 -2.12
CA SER A 110 -9.15 -7.37 -2.77
C SER A 110 -8.62 -5.94 -2.81
N CYS A 111 -7.99 -5.49 -1.72
CA CYS A 111 -7.37 -4.18 -1.63
C CYS A 111 -6.22 -4.05 -2.63
N ALA A 112 -5.30 -5.03 -2.68
CA ALA A 112 -4.21 -5.04 -3.65
C ALA A 112 -4.68 -4.92 -5.10
N LYS A 113 -5.78 -5.60 -5.42
CA LYS A 113 -6.38 -5.52 -6.76
C LYS A 113 -6.90 -4.10 -7.04
N ARG A 114 -7.62 -3.49 -6.09
CA ARG A 114 -8.08 -2.10 -6.18
C ARG A 114 -6.93 -1.12 -6.34
N ALA A 115 -5.86 -1.26 -5.55
CA ALA A 115 -4.68 -0.40 -5.65
C ALA A 115 -4.05 -0.51 -7.05
N ARG A 116 -3.84 -1.73 -7.54
CA ARG A 116 -3.33 -1.97 -8.91
C ARG A 116 -4.23 -1.33 -9.97
N ASP A 117 -5.54 -1.57 -9.92
CA ASP A 117 -6.48 -1.01 -10.90
C ASP A 117 -6.52 0.53 -10.83
N ALA A 118 -6.43 1.11 -9.63
CA ALA A 118 -6.40 2.57 -9.45
C ALA A 118 -5.11 3.22 -9.98
N ILE A 119 -3.96 2.58 -9.78
CA ILE A 119 -2.68 3.03 -10.35
C ILE A 119 -2.72 2.89 -11.87
N ARG A 120 -3.15 1.74 -12.38
CA ARG A 120 -3.20 1.48 -13.82
C ARG A 120 -4.12 2.46 -14.56
N ALA A 121 -5.29 2.77 -14.01
CA ALA A 121 -6.21 3.73 -14.59
C ALA A 121 -5.67 5.17 -14.66
N ARG A 122 -4.55 5.47 -13.99
CA ARG A 122 -3.85 6.77 -14.03
C ARG A 122 -2.62 6.76 -14.93
N LEU A 123 -2.21 5.60 -15.40
CA LEU A 123 -1.12 5.44 -16.37
C LEU A 123 -1.64 5.41 -17.82
N GLU A 124 -2.95 5.28 -18.00
CA GLU A 124 -3.66 5.31 -19.30
C GLU A 124 -4.10 6.74 -19.64
#